data_AF-A0A1V4TBX5-F1
#
_entry.id   AF-A0A1V4TBX5-F1
#
_cell.length_a   1.000
_cell.length_b   1.000
_cell.length_c   1.000
_cell.angle_alpha   90.00
_cell.angle_beta   90.00
_cell.angle_gamma   90.00
#
_symmetry.space_group_name_H-M   'P 1'
#
loop_
_entity.id
_entity.type
_entity.pdbx_description
1 polymer ?
#
loop_
_entity_poly.entity_id
_entity_poly.type
_entity_poly.pdbx_seq_one_letter_code
_entity_poly.pdbx_strand_id
1 'polypeptide(L)'
;MAKIKIAQYWAAGCGGCDVALLDIDEKILGVAEIADIAFWPIAVDAKVKDVEAMPDGSITATLFNGAIRNSENEHMAKLLRQKSALMVSFGSCACFGGIPGLANVTNKKDILEYVYFDTPTSDNVERVLPTPHYMAPEGEVEIPVLYDTVMTLDQVIDVDYYMPGCPPTTNLINEFLGIVEKHVKEGAPLPPKGSVIASQKTLCDECNRKRTVKKVDRIYMPYEIDIDPEKCMLEQGVICLGPSTRAGCGAKCLEGNQPCRGCMGPTAEVLDQGGSMLSALASIFSIGNDETQLSEDDILELMAQVKDPLGTFYAFTMPASIIKRKVKEKKAATTSKEA
;
A
#
# COMPACT_ATOMS: atom_id res chain seq x y z
N MET A 1 -26.74 -25.42 0.05
CA MET A 1 -26.62 -23.95 0.21
C MET A 1 -25.66 -23.45 -0.85
N ALA A 2 -25.91 -22.31 -1.48
CA ALA A 2 -24.96 -21.75 -2.45
C ALA A 2 -23.69 -21.33 -1.70
N LYS A 3 -22.54 -21.92 -2.07
CA LYS A 3 -21.24 -21.53 -1.49
C LYS A 3 -20.84 -20.17 -2.03
N ILE A 4 -20.19 -19.36 -1.19
CA ILE A 4 -19.65 -18.04 -1.56
C ILE A 4 -18.54 -18.28 -2.57
N LYS A 5 -18.64 -17.76 -3.80
CA LYS A 5 -17.58 -17.94 -4.78
C LYS A 5 -16.54 -16.84 -4.62
N ILE A 6 -15.33 -17.18 -4.19
CA ILE A 6 -14.27 -16.20 -3.95
C ILE A 6 -13.14 -16.33 -4.95
N ALA A 7 -12.50 -15.21 -5.26
CA ALA A 7 -11.23 -15.21 -5.96
C ALA A 7 -10.22 -14.30 -5.25
N GLN A 8 -8.95 -14.57 -5.48
CA GLN A 8 -7.83 -13.77 -5.03
C GLN A 8 -6.74 -13.78 -6.09
N TYR A 9 -6.12 -12.63 -6.30
CA TYR A 9 -5.01 -12.50 -7.24
C TYR A 9 -3.94 -11.58 -6.69
N TRP A 10 -2.69 -11.94 -6.99
CA TRP A 10 -1.49 -11.26 -6.58
C TRP A 10 -0.88 -10.44 -7.74
N ALA A 11 -1.08 -9.13 -7.74
CA ALA A 11 -0.47 -8.25 -8.75
C ALA A 11 0.97 -7.88 -8.36
N ALA A 12 1.35 -6.60 -8.43
CA ALA A 12 2.63 -6.13 -7.89
C ALA A 12 2.60 -6.11 -6.35
N GLY A 13 2.71 -7.29 -5.74
CA GLY A 13 2.70 -7.54 -4.30
C GLY A 13 3.87 -8.43 -3.86
N CYS A 14 3.80 -8.94 -2.63
CA CYS A 14 4.84 -9.78 -2.02
C CYS A 14 4.33 -11.14 -1.53
N GLY A 15 3.07 -11.50 -1.81
CA GLY A 15 2.42 -12.69 -1.26
C GLY A 15 1.97 -12.57 0.21
N GLY A 16 2.31 -11.48 0.90
CA GLY A 16 1.94 -11.32 2.32
C GLY A 16 0.43 -11.27 2.58
N CYS A 17 -0.38 -10.79 1.62
CA CYS A 17 -1.84 -10.80 1.74
C CYS A 17 -2.42 -12.20 1.52
N ASP A 18 -1.79 -13.01 0.67
CA ASP A 18 -2.12 -14.43 0.51
C ASP A 18 -1.86 -15.21 1.80
N VAL A 19 -0.69 -15.01 2.41
CA VAL A 19 -0.37 -15.60 3.72
C VAL A 19 -1.34 -15.11 4.80
N ALA A 20 -1.67 -13.82 4.85
CA ALA A 20 -2.62 -13.29 5.83
C ALA A 20 -4.04 -13.89 5.72
N LEU A 21 -4.49 -14.25 4.51
CA LEU A 21 -5.75 -14.97 4.34
C LEU A 21 -5.64 -16.42 4.81
N LEU A 22 -4.49 -17.08 4.61
CA LEU A 22 -4.24 -18.43 5.13
C LEU A 22 -4.12 -18.46 6.66
N ASP A 23 -3.61 -17.38 7.26
CA ASP A 23 -3.40 -17.20 8.71
C ASP A 23 -4.69 -16.95 9.50
N ILE A 24 -5.89 -17.13 8.93
CA ILE A 24 -7.15 -17.04 9.69
C ILE A 24 -7.40 -18.28 10.60
N ASP A 25 -6.33 -19.01 10.91
CA ASP A 25 -6.28 -20.19 11.80
C ASP A 25 -7.37 -21.22 11.47
N GLU A 26 -8.07 -21.76 12.47
CA GLU A 26 -9.10 -22.78 12.33
C GLU A 26 -10.25 -22.37 11.39
N LYS A 27 -10.46 -21.06 11.19
CA LYS A 27 -11.52 -20.56 10.30
C LYS A 27 -11.22 -20.81 8.82
N ILE A 28 -9.98 -21.11 8.44
CA ILE A 28 -9.64 -21.46 7.06
C ILE A 28 -10.32 -22.77 6.62
N LEU A 29 -10.50 -23.71 7.56
CA LEU A 29 -11.25 -24.94 7.32
C LEU A 29 -12.73 -24.62 7.03
N GLY A 30 -13.27 -23.63 7.73
CA GLY A 30 -14.58 -23.04 7.44
C GLY A 30 -14.64 -22.40 6.05
N VAL A 31 -13.57 -21.75 5.57
CA VAL A 31 -13.53 -21.18 4.21
C VAL A 31 -13.71 -22.24 3.13
N ALA A 32 -13.12 -23.43 3.24
CA ALA A 32 -13.34 -24.51 2.27
C ALA A 32 -14.78 -25.07 2.30
N GLU A 33 -15.43 -25.00 3.47
CA GLU A 33 -16.82 -25.44 3.65
C GLU A 33 -17.83 -24.40 3.16
N ILE A 34 -17.56 -23.11 3.36
CA ILE A 34 -18.46 -22.00 3.04
C ILE A 34 -18.18 -21.35 1.67
N ALA A 35 -16.97 -21.49 1.14
CA ALA A 35 -16.53 -20.84 -0.08
C ALA A 35 -16.04 -21.82 -1.15
N ASP A 36 -16.35 -21.47 -2.40
CA ASP A 36 -15.83 -22.09 -3.61
C ASP A 36 -14.72 -21.18 -4.15
N ILE A 37 -13.46 -21.63 -4.09
CA ILE A 37 -12.31 -20.84 -4.54
C ILE A 37 -12.24 -20.96 -6.06
N ALA A 38 -12.78 -19.97 -6.75
CA ALA A 38 -12.82 -19.95 -8.21
C ALA A 38 -11.45 -19.70 -8.83
N PHE A 39 -10.66 -18.83 -8.19
CA PHE A 39 -9.35 -18.46 -8.70
C PHE A 39 -8.49 -17.94 -7.55
N TRP A 40 -7.42 -18.66 -7.24
CA TRP A 40 -6.38 -18.22 -6.32
C TRP A 40 -5.09 -18.95 -6.66
N PRO A 41 -4.15 -18.32 -7.39
CA PRO A 41 -3.00 -19.02 -7.97
C PRO A 41 -2.14 -19.81 -6.98
N ILE A 42 -2.12 -19.42 -5.70
CA ILE A 42 -1.35 -20.13 -4.66
C ILE A 42 -2.07 -21.38 -4.12
N ALA A 43 -3.39 -21.45 -4.23
CA ALA A 43 -4.22 -22.42 -3.53
C ALA A 43 -4.94 -23.40 -4.46
N VAL A 44 -5.23 -23.01 -5.71
CA VAL A 44 -5.96 -23.83 -6.68
C VAL A 44 -5.33 -23.76 -8.07
N ASP A 45 -5.55 -24.80 -8.86
CA ASP A 45 -4.96 -24.94 -10.20
C ASP A 45 -5.67 -24.16 -11.30
N ALA A 46 -6.79 -23.50 -11.00
CA ALA A 46 -7.53 -22.68 -11.96
C ALA A 46 -6.60 -21.65 -12.63
N LYS A 47 -6.64 -21.60 -13.96
CA LYS A 47 -5.81 -20.72 -14.79
C LYS A 47 -6.64 -19.54 -15.31
N VAL A 48 -5.94 -18.55 -15.88
CA VAL A 48 -6.58 -17.33 -16.43
C VAL A 48 -7.69 -17.66 -17.43
N LYS A 49 -7.45 -18.62 -18.35
CA LYS A 49 -8.46 -19.10 -19.31
C LYS A 49 -9.76 -19.61 -18.67
N ASP A 50 -9.66 -20.20 -17.48
CA ASP A 50 -10.82 -20.74 -16.77
C ASP A 50 -11.66 -19.59 -16.24
N VAL A 51 -11.01 -18.51 -15.77
CA VAL A 51 -11.65 -17.25 -15.35
C VAL A 51 -12.29 -16.52 -16.54
N GLU A 52 -11.61 -16.45 -17.67
CA GLU A 52 -12.13 -15.84 -18.91
C GLU A 52 -13.45 -16.50 -19.36
N ALA A 53 -13.53 -17.83 -19.25
CA ALA A 53 -14.70 -18.62 -19.59
C ALA A 53 -15.85 -18.50 -18.59
N MET A 54 -15.64 -17.93 -17.39
CA MET A 54 -16.70 -17.76 -16.40
C MET A 54 -17.74 -16.73 -16.86
N PRO A 55 -19.02 -16.87 -16.47
CA PRO A 55 -20.00 -15.81 -16.66
C PRO A 55 -19.62 -14.54 -15.89
N ASP A 56 -19.97 -13.38 -16.45
CA ASP A 56 -19.73 -12.09 -15.79
C ASP A 56 -20.52 -12.00 -14.48
N GLY A 57 -19.92 -11.37 -13.46
CA GLY A 57 -20.50 -11.27 -12.11
C GLY A 57 -20.68 -12.60 -11.36
N SER A 58 -20.16 -13.73 -11.87
CA SER A 58 -20.36 -15.04 -11.24
C SER A 58 -19.48 -15.29 -10.00
N ILE A 59 -18.41 -14.51 -9.81
CA ILE A 59 -17.59 -14.53 -8.59
C ILE A 59 -18.26 -13.60 -7.57
N THR A 60 -18.56 -14.09 -6.36
CA THR A 60 -19.21 -13.30 -5.31
C THR A 60 -18.30 -12.16 -4.85
N ALA A 61 -17.03 -12.45 -4.53
CA ALA A 61 -16.07 -11.44 -4.12
C ALA A 61 -14.66 -11.79 -4.59
N THR A 62 -13.96 -10.79 -5.14
CA THR A 62 -12.52 -10.87 -5.42
C THR A 62 -11.75 -10.03 -4.42
N LEU A 63 -10.79 -10.65 -3.73
CA LEU A 63 -9.77 -10.00 -2.91
C LEU A 63 -8.53 -9.74 -3.79
N PHE A 64 -8.48 -8.59 -4.44
CA PHE A 64 -7.36 -8.26 -5.32
C PHE A 64 -6.23 -7.64 -4.51
N ASN A 65 -5.07 -8.31 -4.46
CA ASN A 65 -3.90 -7.83 -3.73
C ASN A 65 -2.76 -7.40 -4.69
N GLY A 66 -1.89 -6.52 -4.22
CA GLY A 66 -0.82 -5.95 -5.03
C GLY A 66 -1.24 -4.71 -5.83
N ALA A 67 -0.25 -3.89 -6.20
CA ALA A 67 -0.46 -2.69 -7.01
C ALA A 67 -0.47 -3.04 -8.52
N ILE A 68 -0.84 -2.08 -9.37
CA ILE A 68 -0.72 -2.24 -10.83
C ILE A 68 0.65 -1.73 -11.28
N ARG A 69 1.52 -2.62 -11.75
CA ARG A 69 2.87 -2.26 -12.21
C ARG A 69 3.22 -2.73 -13.63
N ASN A 70 2.45 -3.64 -14.20
CA ASN A 70 2.65 -4.11 -15.57
C ASN A 70 1.31 -4.42 -16.26
N SER A 71 1.39 -4.75 -17.55
CA SER A 71 0.21 -5.04 -18.38
C SER A 71 -0.59 -6.25 -17.90
N GLU A 72 0.05 -7.28 -17.32
CA GLU A 72 -0.66 -8.44 -16.77
C GLU A 72 -1.49 -8.05 -15.55
N ASN A 73 -0.93 -7.24 -14.65
CA ASN A 73 -1.65 -6.76 -13.47
C ASN A 73 -2.92 -5.99 -13.87
N GLU A 74 -2.80 -5.11 -14.87
CA GLU A 74 -3.94 -4.35 -15.40
C GLU A 74 -4.97 -5.27 -16.07
N HIS A 75 -4.52 -6.22 -16.89
CA HIS A 75 -5.40 -7.19 -17.54
C HIS A 75 -6.19 -8.00 -16.51
N MET A 76 -5.50 -8.55 -15.50
CA MET A 76 -6.13 -9.34 -14.45
C MET A 76 -7.08 -8.52 -13.59
N ALA A 77 -6.76 -7.25 -13.30
CA ALA A 77 -7.67 -6.34 -12.60
C ALA A 77 -8.99 -6.16 -13.38
N LYS A 78 -8.90 -5.88 -14.68
CA LYS A 78 -10.08 -5.70 -15.55
C LYS A 78 -10.89 -6.99 -15.69
N LEU A 79 -10.22 -8.11 -15.92
CA LEU A 79 -10.86 -9.43 -16.05
C LEU A 79 -11.61 -9.78 -14.76
N LEU A 80 -10.93 -9.73 -13.61
CA LEU A 80 -11.56 -10.08 -12.34
C LEU A 80 -12.67 -9.11 -11.96
N ARG A 81 -12.54 -7.81 -12.28
CA ARG A 81 -13.64 -6.84 -12.08
C ARG A 81 -14.88 -7.23 -12.88
N GLN A 82 -14.71 -7.62 -14.14
CA GLN A 82 -15.82 -8.08 -14.98
C GLN A 82 -16.48 -9.35 -14.43
N LYS A 83 -15.68 -10.30 -13.93
CA LYS A 83 -16.19 -11.58 -13.41
C LYS A 83 -16.75 -11.49 -11.98
N SER A 84 -16.52 -10.39 -11.26
CA SER A 84 -16.87 -10.27 -9.83
C SER A 84 -18.04 -9.34 -9.55
N ALA A 85 -18.94 -9.79 -8.68
CA ALA A 85 -19.98 -8.95 -8.08
C ALA A 85 -19.36 -7.92 -7.13
N LEU A 86 -18.44 -8.35 -6.26
CA LEU A 86 -17.70 -7.47 -5.36
C LEU A 86 -16.19 -7.47 -5.68
N MET A 87 -15.60 -6.30 -5.84
CA MET A 87 -14.15 -6.10 -5.97
C MET A 87 -13.61 -5.42 -4.72
N VAL A 88 -12.69 -6.09 -4.04
CA VAL A 88 -12.05 -5.58 -2.82
C VAL A 88 -10.60 -5.29 -3.11
N SER A 89 -10.21 -4.03 -2.88
CA SER A 89 -8.82 -3.64 -2.80
C SER A 89 -8.22 -4.19 -1.51
N PHE A 90 -7.48 -5.29 -1.60
CA PHE A 90 -7.01 -6.08 -0.47
C PHE A 90 -5.51 -5.84 -0.21
N GLY A 91 -5.21 -5.14 0.88
CA GLY A 91 -3.85 -4.79 1.28
C GLY A 91 -3.37 -3.43 0.80
N SER A 92 -2.34 -2.93 1.47
CA SER A 92 -1.76 -1.59 1.27
C SER A 92 -1.31 -1.35 -0.16
N CYS A 93 -0.78 -2.38 -0.84
CA CYS A 93 -0.38 -2.28 -2.24
C CYS A 93 -1.57 -2.00 -3.17
N ALA A 94 -2.67 -2.72 -3.02
CA ALA A 94 -3.85 -2.49 -3.84
C ALA A 94 -4.51 -1.14 -3.51
N CYS A 95 -4.64 -0.83 -2.21
CA CYS A 95 -5.30 0.38 -1.74
C CYS A 95 -4.52 1.66 -2.05
N PHE A 96 -3.19 1.63 -1.89
CA PHE A 96 -2.37 2.84 -1.84
C PHE A 96 -1.07 2.76 -2.65
N GLY A 97 -0.78 1.60 -3.25
CA GLY A 97 0.43 1.34 -4.05
C GLY A 97 1.54 0.64 -3.27
N GLY A 98 1.54 0.76 -1.95
CA GLY A 98 2.44 0.05 -1.05
C GLY A 98 3.92 0.37 -1.27
N ILE A 99 4.80 -0.49 -0.74
CA ILE A 99 6.26 -0.38 -0.91
C ILE A 99 6.68 -0.35 -2.38
N PRO A 100 6.12 -1.17 -3.31
CA PRO A 100 6.44 -1.07 -4.73
C PRO A 100 6.23 0.34 -5.29
N GLY A 101 5.27 1.09 -4.73
CA GLY A 101 4.96 2.48 -5.05
C GLY A 101 6.14 3.44 -4.98
N LEU A 102 7.17 3.15 -4.18
CA LEU A 102 8.40 3.93 -4.13
C LEU A 102 9.16 3.95 -5.46
N ALA A 103 8.90 2.99 -6.37
CA ALA A 103 9.42 3.04 -7.75
C ALA A 103 9.03 4.34 -8.49
N ASN A 104 7.96 5.03 -8.06
CA ASN A 104 7.52 6.29 -8.65
C ASN A 104 8.44 7.49 -8.33
N VAL A 105 9.41 7.34 -7.41
CA VAL A 105 10.44 8.38 -7.18
C VAL A 105 11.53 8.35 -8.26
N THR A 106 11.56 7.28 -9.06
CA THR A 106 12.43 7.09 -10.21
C THR A 106 11.59 6.73 -11.44
N ASN A 107 12.18 6.08 -12.45
CA ASN A 107 11.52 5.66 -13.67
C ASN A 107 11.92 4.22 -14.04
N LYS A 108 11.16 3.58 -14.93
CA LYS A 108 11.41 2.18 -15.31
C LYS A 108 12.78 1.97 -15.94
N LYS A 109 13.29 2.95 -16.70
CA LYS A 109 14.60 2.83 -17.35
C LYS A 109 15.69 2.73 -16.30
N ASP A 110 15.75 3.68 -15.36
CA ASP A 110 16.77 3.70 -14.30
C ASP A 110 16.68 2.44 -13.42
N ILE A 111 15.47 1.94 -13.14
CA ILE A 111 15.28 0.68 -12.40
C ILE A 111 15.84 -0.52 -13.19
N LEU A 112 15.49 -0.65 -14.47
CA LEU A 112 15.93 -1.76 -15.29
C LEU A 112 17.44 -1.72 -15.52
N GLU A 113 18.02 -0.54 -15.77
CA GLU A 113 19.46 -0.36 -15.92
C GLU A 113 20.19 -0.78 -14.64
N TYR A 114 19.73 -0.33 -13.46
CA TYR A 114 20.35 -0.75 -12.21
C TYR A 114 20.25 -2.27 -12.01
N VAL A 115 19.05 -2.84 -12.11
CA VAL A 115 18.82 -4.26 -11.83
C VAL A 115 19.60 -5.17 -12.78
N TYR A 116 19.57 -4.88 -14.08
CA TYR A 116 20.16 -5.76 -15.09
C TYR A 116 21.62 -5.45 -15.42
N PHE A 117 22.13 -4.25 -15.12
CA PHE A 117 23.49 -3.86 -15.50
C PHE A 117 24.38 -3.49 -14.33
N ASP A 118 23.88 -2.67 -13.40
CA ASP A 118 24.76 -1.99 -12.43
C ASP A 118 24.73 -2.63 -11.04
N THR A 119 23.95 -3.70 -10.84
CA THR A 119 24.05 -4.52 -9.62
C THR A 119 25.45 -5.14 -9.52
N PRO A 120 26.10 -5.14 -8.33
CA PRO A 120 27.50 -5.61 -8.19
C PRO A 120 27.74 -7.06 -8.62
N THR A 121 26.68 -7.86 -8.67
CA THR A 121 26.72 -9.28 -9.06
C THR A 121 26.28 -9.52 -10.51
N SER A 122 25.99 -8.47 -11.28
CA SER A 122 25.57 -8.62 -12.68
C SER A 122 26.73 -9.14 -13.54
N ASP A 123 26.48 -10.22 -14.28
CA ASP A 123 27.35 -10.79 -15.29
C ASP A 123 26.89 -10.47 -16.73
N ASN A 124 25.93 -9.54 -16.88
CA ASN A 124 25.34 -9.11 -18.14
C ASN A 124 26.28 -8.17 -18.93
N VAL A 125 27.40 -8.72 -19.40
CA VAL A 125 28.45 -7.99 -20.13
C VAL A 125 27.90 -7.33 -21.40
N GLU A 126 26.96 -7.98 -22.07
CA GLU A 126 26.35 -7.51 -23.32
C GLU A 126 25.30 -6.41 -23.10
N ARG A 127 24.97 -6.11 -21.83
CA ARG A 127 23.99 -5.10 -21.44
C ARG A 127 22.64 -5.27 -22.16
N VAL A 128 22.15 -6.51 -22.16
CA VAL A 128 20.85 -6.85 -22.75
C VAL A 128 19.73 -6.65 -21.72
N LEU A 129 18.65 -5.97 -22.10
CA LEU A 129 17.43 -5.88 -21.30
C LEU A 129 16.40 -6.92 -21.75
N PRO A 130 15.59 -7.46 -20.82
CA PRO A 130 14.39 -8.18 -21.20
C PRO A 130 13.47 -7.30 -22.04
N THR A 131 12.91 -7.88 -23.10
CA THR A 131 11.92 -7.23 -23.96
C THR A 131 10.61 -8.01 -23.90
N PRO A 132 9.44 -7.36 -24.07
CA PRO A 132 8.14 -8.01 -23.95
C PRO A 132 7.95 -9.21 -24.89
N HIS A 133 8.60 -9.22 -26.05
CA HIS A 133 8.55 -10.31 -27.01
C HIS A 133 9.95 -10.74 -27.37
N TYR A 134 10.20 -12.05 -27.34
CA TYR A 134 11.48 -12.62 -27.75
C TYR A 134 11.27 -13.93 -28.51
N MET A 135 12.00 -14.10 -29.61
CA MET A 135 11.96 -15.34 -30.39
C MET A 135 13.03 -16.30 -29.87
N ALA A 136 12.61 -17.26 -29.05
CA ALA A 136 13.46 -18.35 -28.57
C ALA A 136 13.46 -19.53 -29.56
N PRO A 137 14.42 -20.47 -29.47
CA PRO A 137 14.42 -21.68 -30.30
C PRO A 137 13.13 -22.51 -30.20
N GLU A 138 12.48 -22.49 -29.03
CA GLU A 138 11.24 -23.21 -28.74
C GLU A 138 9.97 -22.47 -29.18
N GLY A 139 10.07 -21.19 -29.55
CA GLY A 139 8.95 -20.35 -29.97
C GLY A 139 9.04 -18.91 -29.48
N GLU A 140 8.00 -18.13 -29.80
CA GLU A 140 7.85 -16.78 -29.27
C GLU A 140 7.46 -16.84 -27.78
N VAL A 141 8.22 -16.14 -26.94
CA VAL A 141 7.92 -15.95 -25.53
C VAL A 141 7.51 -14.50 -25.28
N GLU A 142 6.52 -14.33 -24.41
CA GLU A 142 6.00 -13.03 -24.02
C GLU A 142 6.20 -12.81 -22.51
N ILE A 143 6.61 -11.60 -22.15
CA ILE A 143 6.59 -11.11 -20.76
C ILE A 143 5.80 -9.81 -20.67
N PRO A 144 5.16 -9.52 -19.52
CA PRO A 144 4.36 -8.31 -19.36
C PRO A 144 5.15 -7.01 -19.57
N VAL A 145 4.51 -6.01 -20.17
CA VAL A 145 5.08 -4.67 -20.32
C VAL A 145 5.14 -3.99 -18.96
N LEU A 146 6.36 -3.67 -18.50
CA LEU A 146 6.56 -2.92 -17.26
C LEU A 146 6.18 -1.44 -17.45
N TYR A 147 5.31 -0.94 -16.58
CA TYR A 147 4.91 0.45 -16.58
C TYR A 147 5.92 1.34 -15.89
N ASP A 148 5.93 2.62 -16.28
CA ASP A 148 6.80 3.61 -15.64
C ASP A 148 6.27 4.00 -14.25
N THR A 149 4.95 3.98 -14.06
CA THR A 149 4.24 4.38 -12.84
C THR A 149 3.55 3.18 -12.22
N VAL A 150 3.72 3.00 -10.91
CA VAL A 150 2.90 2.12 -10.07
C VAL A 150 1.57 2.84 -9.83
N MET A 151 0.45 2.14 -10.01
CA MET A 151 -0.88 2.66 -9.77
C MET A 151 -1.59 1.84 -8.70
N THR A 152 -2.52 2.47 -7.98
CA THR A 152 -3.47 1.79 -7.10
C THR A 152 -4.52 1.06 -7.93
N LEU A 153 -5.26 0.13 -7.31
CA LEU A 153 -6.28 -0.63 -8.01
C LEU A 153 -7.43 0.25 -8.54
N ASP A 154 -7.88 1.20 -7.70
CA ASP A 154 -8.96 2.14 -7.98
C ASP A 154 -8.62 3.22 -9.02
N GLN A 155 -7.34 3.38 -9.36
CA GLN A 155 -6.90 4.22 -10.48
C GLN A 155 -7.12 3.54 -11.84
N VAL A 156 -7.35 2.23 -11.86
CA VAL A 156 -7.42 1.41 -13.09
C VAL A 156 -8.81 0.80 -13.29
N ILE A 157 -9.46 0.38 -12.20
CA ILE A 157 -10.80 -0.23 -12.23
C ILE A 157 -11.68 0.31 -11.11
N ASP A 158 -12.97 0.08 -11.22
CA ASP A 158 -13.94 0.40 -10.18
C ASP A 158 -13.88 -0.62 -9.03
N VAL A 159 -13.69 -0.15 -7.79
CA VAL A 159 -13.59 -1.01 -6.59
C VAL A 159 -14.77 -0.77 -5.65
N ASP A 160 -15.21 -1.83 -4.98
CA ASP A 160 -16.35 -1.76 -4.07
C ASP A 160 -15.94 -1.47 -2.63
N TYR A 161 -14.87 -2.12 -2.17
CA TYR A 161 -14.40 -2.01 -0.78
C TYR A 161 -12.88 -1.94 -0.70
N TYR A 162 -12.39 -1.37 0.40
CA TYR A 162 -10.97 -1.29 0.72
C TYR A 162 -10.69 -2.01 2.03
N MET A 163 -9.65 -2.84 2.05
CA MET A 163 -9.17 -3.49 3.27
C MET A 163 -7.67 -3.23 3.41
N PRO A 164 -7.27 -2.17 4.11
CA PRO A 164 -5.88 -1.75 4.17
C PRO A 164 -5.04 -2.59 5.15
N GLY A 165 -3.72 -2.44 5.05
CA GLY A 165 -2.71 -3.11 5.88
C GLY A 165 -1.64 -3.80 5.05
N CYS A 166 -0.43 -3.92 5.57
CA CYS A 166 0.70 -4.55 4.87
C CYS A 166 1.29 -5.72 5.69
N PRO A 167 0.57 -6.86 5.81
CA PRO A 167 -0.76 -7.15 5.24
C PRO A 167 -1.93 -6.72 6.15
N PRO A 168 -3.19 -6.78 5.68
CA PRO A 168 -4.37 -6.62 6.54
C PRO A 168 -4.37 -7.65 7.67
N THR A 169 -4.97 -7.30 8.81
CA THR A 169 -5.01 -8.21 9.96
C THR A 169 -6.07 -9.30 9.77
N THR A 170 -5.85 -10.45 10.41
CA THR A 170 -6.80 -11.57 10.43
C THR A 170 -8.19 -11.16 10.96
N ASN A 171 -8.25 -10.19 11.87
CA ASN A 171 -9.51 -9.63 12.37
C ASN A 171 -10.30 -8.92 11.25
N LEU A 172 -9.66 -8.08 10.45
CA LEU A 172 -10.32 -7.37 9.34
C LEU A 172 -10.77 -8.33 8.23
N ILE A 173 -9.96 -9.35 7.95
CA ILE A 173 -10.30 -10.41 7.00
C ILE A 173 -11.54 -11.17 7.48
N ASN A 174 -11.55 -11.60 8.74
CA ASN A 174 -12.69 -12.28 9.35
C ASN A 174 -13.96 -11.43 9.39
N GLU A 175 -13.83 -10.13 9.68
CA GLU A 175 -14.95 -9.18 9.64
C GLU A 175 -15.57 -9.12 8.25
N PHE A 176 -14.74 -8.96 7.21
CA PHE A 176 -15.20 -8.93 5.83
C PHE A 176 -15.86 -10.25 5.40
N LEU A 177 -15.23 -11.39 5.68
CA LEU A 177 -15.81 -12.70 5.35
C LEU A 177 -17.16 -12.89 6.04
N GLY A 178 -17.30 -12.46 7.31
CA GLY A 178 -18.57 -12.49 8.02
C GLY A 178 -19.63 -11.58 7.42
N ILE A 179 -19.25 -10.41 6.89
CA ILE A 179 -20.17 -9.51 6.16
C ILE A 179 -20.68 -10.20 4.89
N VAL A 180 -19.77 -10.77 4.08
CA VAL A 180 -20.13 -11.44 2.83
C VAL A 180 -20.99 -12.68 3.12
N GLU A 181 -20.65 -13.46 4.15
CA GLU A 181 -21.42 -14.64 4.54
C GLU A 181 -22.85 -14.30 4.93
N LYS A 182 -23.05 -13.28 5.78
CA LYS A 182 -24.39 -12.81 6.15
C LYS A 182 -25.17 -12.28 4.95
N HIS A 183 -24.52 -11.57 4.04
CA HIS A 183 -25.16 -11.11 2.81
C HIS A 183 -25.67 -12.29 1.97
N VAL A 184 -24.84 -13.30 1.74
CA VAL A 184 -25.17 -14.45 0.89
C VAL A 184 -26.20 -15.39 1.54
N LYS A 185 -26.10 -15.64 2.86
CA LYS A 185 -26.99 -16.58 3.56
C LYS A 185 -28.30 -15.96 4.02
N GLU A 186 -28.28 -14.70 4.46
CA GLU A 186 -29.40 -14.04 5.13
C GLU A 186 -29.97 -12.86 4.34
N GLY A 187 -29.34 -12.45 3.24
CA GLY A 187 -29.74 -11.26 2.47
C GLY A 187 -29.44 -9.95 3.21
N ALA A 188 -28.52 -9.96 4.19
CA ALA A 188 -28.14 -8.77 4.92
C ALA A 188 -27.60 -7.68 3.98
N PRO A 189 -27.90 -6.39 4.21
CA PRO A 189 -27.39 -5.32 3.36
C PRO A 189 -25.86 -5.23 3.45
N LEU A 190 -25.21 -5.08 2.31
CA LEU A 190 -23.78 -4.81 2.27
C LEU A 190 -23.47 -3.37 2.69
N PRO A 191 -22.25 -3.09 3.20
CA PRO A 191 -21.80 -1.73 3.44
C PRO A 191 -21.88 -0.88 2.17
N PRO A 192 -22.05 0.45 2.29
CA PRO A 192 -22.01 1.35 1.15
C PRO A 192 -20.73 1.16 0.35
N LYS A 193 -20.83 1.24 -0.97
CA LYS A 193 -19.67 1.20 -1.86
C LYS A 193 -18.66 2.30 -1.47
N GLY A 194 -17.37 1.97 -1.51
CA GLY A 194 -16.27 2.82 -1.05
C GLY A 194 -15.96 2.65 0.45
N SER A 195 -16.70 1.81 1.17
CA SER A 195 -16.40 1.53 2.58
C SER A 195 -15.01 0.93 2.74
N VAL A 196 -14.33 1.37 3.81
CA VAL A 196 -13.06 0.80 4.25
C VAL A 196 -13.34 -0.15 5.41
N ILE A 197 -12.97 -1.42 5.26
CA ILE A 197 -13.07 -2.45 6.29
C ILE A 197 -11.90 -2.28 7.27
N ALA A 198 -11.99 -1.23 8.09
CA ALA A 198 -11.09 -0.90 9.18
C ALA A 198 -11.70 0.26 10.00
N SER A 199 -11.06 0.59 11.13
CA SER A 199 -11.48 1.73 11.96
C SER A 199 -11.51 3.03 11.17
N GLN A 200 -12.42 3.95 11.52
CA GLN A 200 -12.44 5.30 10.96
C GLN A 200 -11.54 6.27 11.72
N LYS A 201 -10.99 5.84 12.86
CA LYS A 201 -10.08 6.63 13.68
C LYS A 201 -8.62 6.37 13.31
N THR A 202 -7.75 7.22 13.85
CA THR A 202 -6.31 7.07 13.72
C THR A 202 -5.77 6.04 14.72
N LEU A 203 -4.57 5.53 14.47
CA LEU A 203 -3.92 4.50 15.29
C LEU A 203 -3.71 4.96 16.75
N CYS A 204 -3.71 6.27 17.00
CA CYS A 204 -3.64 6.82 18.34
C CYS A 204 -4.80 6.35 19.25
N ASP A 205 -5.95 5.97 18.70
CA ASP A 205 -7.08 5.43 19.48
C ASP A 205 -6.82 4.02 20.04
N GLU A 206 -5.97 3.23 19.37
CA GLU A 206 -5.56 1.89 19.81
C GLU A 206 -4.23 1.88 20.57
N CYS A 207 -3.52 3.01 20.57
CA CYS A 207 -2.19 3.11 21.15
C CYS A 207 -2.25 3.40 22.66
N ASN A 208 -1.67 2.49 23.46
CA ASN A 208 -1.64 2.54 24.92
C ASN A 208 -0.57 3.46 25.54
N ARG A 209 0.22 4.16 24.71
CA ARG A 209 1.30 5.04 25.20
C ARG A 209 0.72 6.34 25.75
N LYS A 210 1.27 6.81 26.87
CA LYS A 210 0.89 8.05 27.57
C LYS A 210 1.31 9.26 26.73
N ARG A 211 0.42 10.24 26.66
CA ARG A 211 0.62 11.49 25.92
C ARG A 211 0.51 12.65 26.89
N THR A 212 1.59 13.39 27.09
CA THR A 212 1.69 14.43 28.13
C THR A 212 2.32 15.72 27.63
N VAL A 213 3.22 15.63 26.66
CA VAL A 213 3.99 16.74 26.12
C VAL A 213 3.50 17.02 24.70
N LYS A 214 3.37 18.30 24.31
CA LYS A 214 2.92 18.67 22.95
C LYS A 214 4.03 19.18 22.05
N LYS A 215 5.25 19.28 22.58
CA LYS A 215 6.38 19.95 21.97
C LYS A 215 7.59 19.03 21.89
N VAL A 216 8.32 19.13 20.78
CA VAL A 216 9.52 18.35 20.49
C VAL A 216 10.59 19.29 19.97
N ASP A 217 11.82 19.15 20.45
CA ASP A 217 12.93 20.03 20.08
C ASP A 217 13.91 19.38 19.08
N ARG A 218 13.81 18.05 18.90
CA ARG A 218 14.73 17.27 18.06
C ARG A 218 14.11 15.99 17.53
N ILE A 219 14.53 15.59 16.33
CA ILE A 219 14.21 14.28 15.74
C ILE A 219 15.34 13.29 16.01
N TYR A 220 14.96 12.07 16.40
CA TYR A 220 15.84 10.91 16.52
C TYR A 220 15.39 9.79 15.59
N MET A 221 16.34 9.12 14.97
CA MET A 221 16.11 7.81 14.39
C MET A 221 15.93 6.78 15.53
N PRO A 222 15.13 5.71 15.33
CA PRO A 222 14.86 4.74 16.41
C PRO A 222 16.11 4.09 17.04
N TYR A 223 17.25 4.06 16.34
CA TYR A 223 18.51 3.51 16.85
C TYR A 223 19.40 4.54 17.58
N GLU A 224 19.01 5.82 17.59
CA GLU A 224 19.80 6.91 18.20
C GLU A 224 19.41 7.17 19.66
N ILE A 225 18.32 6.56 20.14
CA ILE A 225 17.77 6.77 21.47
C ILE A 225 17.14 5.48 22.03
N ASP A 226 17.22 5.31 23.34
CA ASP A 226 16.44 4.30 24.07
C ASP A 226 14.99 4.78 24.23
N ILE A 227 14.08 4.21 23.43
CA ILE A 227 12.67 4.61 23.41
C ILE A 227 11.97 4.09 24.68
N ASP A 228 11.48 5.00 25.51
CA ASP A 228 10.63 4.71 26.67
C ASP A 228 9.33 4.06 26.16
N PRO A 229 9.00 2.82 26.58
CA PRO A 229 7.85 2.08 26.08
C PRO A 229 6.52 2.65 26.57
N GLU A 230 6.49 3.42 27.66
CA GLU A 230 5.26 4.00 28.18
C GLU A 230 4.91 5.33 27.52
N LYS A 231 5.91 6.11 27.09
CA LYS A 231 5.68 7.45 26.53
C LYS A 231 5.41 7.41 25.04
N CYS A 232 4.64 8.38 24.56
CA CYS A 232 4.42 8.61 23.14
C CYS A 232 5.76 8.79 22.42
N MET A 233 5.97 8.08 21.31
CA MET A 233 7.23 8.15 20.55
C MET A 233 7.46 9.52 19.91
N LEU A 234 6.39 10.18 19.45
CA LEU A 234 6.50 11.54 18.91
C LEU A 234 7.00 12.53 19.96
N GLU A 235 6.50 12.43 21.20
CA GLU A 235 6.93 13.28 22.32
C GLU A 235 8.40 13.04 22.72
N GLN A 236 8.98 11.92 22.29
CA GLN A 236 10.38 11.57 22.50
C GLN A 236 11.26 11.95 21.30
N GLY A 237 10.70 12.59 20.27
CA GLY A 237 11.43 12.93 19.05
C GLY A 237 11.53 11.81 18.02
N VAL A 238 10.85 10.68 18.21
CA VAL A 238 10.86 9.57 17.25
C VAL A 238 9.64 9.67 16.33
N ILE A 239 9.88 9.80 15.03
CA ILE A 239 8.81 9.91 14.03
C ILE A 239 7.96 8.63 14.03
N CYS A 240 6.70 8.78 14.39
CA CYS A 240 5.69 7.73 14.37
C CYS A 240 4.49 8.22 13.56
N LEU A 241 4.11 7.48 12.51
CA LEU A 241 3.01 7.86 11.61
C LEU A 241 1.61 7.57 12.20
N GLY A 242 1.52 7.14 13.46
CA GLY A 242 0.25 6.77 14.10
C GLY A 242 -0.86 7.82 13.97
N PRO A 243 -0.59 9.13 14.15
CA PRO A 243 -1.61 10.17 14.01
C PRO A 243 -2.17 10.33 12.59
N SER A 244 -1.41 10.00 11.55
CA SER A 244 -1.85 10.07 10.15
C SER A 244 -2.25 8.70 9.58
N THR A 245 -2.31 7.67 10.42
CA THR A 245 -2.53 6.29 10.01
C THR A 245 -3.80 5.75 10.61
N ARG A 246 -4.60 5.04 9.82
CA ARG A 246 -5.83 4.38 10.24
C ARG A 246 -5.58 3.29 11.28
N ALA A 247 -6.45 3.22 12.29
CA ALA A 247 -6.50 2.13 13.27
C ALA A 247 -7.04 0.81 12.67
N GLY A 248 -6.92 -0.29 13.40
CA GLY A 248 -7.37 -1.62 13.01
C GLY A 248 -6.25 -2.68 12.99
N CYS A 249 -5.01 -2.26 13.24
CA CYS A 249 -3.87 -3.17 13.36
C CYS A 249 -3.56 -3.56 14.81
N GLY A 250 -4.23 -2.96 15.81
CA GLY A 250 -4.00 -3.20 17.23
C GLY A 250 -2.69 -2.60 17.74
N ALA A 251 -2.12 -1.61 17.03
CA ALA A 251 -0.87 -0.95 17.39
C ALA A 251 0.35 -1.89 17.62
N LYS A 252 0.38 -3.07 16.98
CA LYS A 252 1.42 -4.10 17.16
C LYS A 252 2.87 -3.60 17.07
N CYS A 253 3.16 -2.64 16.17
CA CYS A 253 4.51 -2.05 16.08
C CYS A 253 4.91 -1.38 17.40
N LEU A 254 3.98 -0.63 18.01
CA LEU A 254 4.22 0.13 19.23
C LEU A 254 4.38 -0.78 20.46
N GLU A 255 3.70 -1.95 20.46
CA GLU A 255 3.90 -3.02 21.44
C GLU A 255 5.30 -3.62 21.33
N GLY A 256 5.82 -3.79 20.11
CA GLY A 256 7.21 -4.16 19.83
C GLY A 256 8.23 -3.03 20.03
N ASN A 257 7.83 -1.92 20.65
CA ASN A 257 8.64 -0.71 20.84
C ASN A 257 9.25 -0.15 19.54
N GLN A 258 8.52 -0.23 18.42
CA GLN A 258 8.87 0.35 17.12
C GLN A 258 7.84 1.38 16.66
N PRO A 259 8.24 2.47 15.98
CA PRO A 259 7.30 3.47 15.51
C PRO A 259 6.37 2.92 14.42
N CYS A 260 5.15 3.44 14.38
CA CYS A 260 4.24 3.16 13.28
C CYS A 260 4.83 3.68 11.97
N ARG A 261 4.86 2.82 10.95
CA ARG A 261 5.30 3.16 9.59
C ARG A 261 4.16 3.45 8.61
N GLY A 262 2.92 3.50 9.08
CA GLY A 262 1.78 3.97 8.30
C GLY A 262 1.20 3.02 7.26
N CYS A 263 1.44 1.71 7.38
CA CYS A 263 1.02 0.73 6.37
C CYS A 263 -0.50 0.58 6.18
N MET A 264 -1.30 0.97 7.17
CA MET A 264 -2.77 0.99 7.09
C MET A 264 -3.31 2.17 6.25
N GLY A 265 -2.44 3.09 5.82
CA GLY A 265 -2.82 4.29 5.07
C GLY A 265 -3.65 5.29 5.90
N PRO A 266 -4.16 6.35 5.27
CA PRO A 266 -4.89 7.42 5.95
C PRO A 266 -6.33 7.05 6.35
N THR A 267 -6.92 7.87 7.22
CA THR A 267 -8.37 7.88 7.48
C THR A 267 -9.12 8.53 6.31
N ALA A 268 -10.46 8.46 6.29
CA ALA A 268 -11.26 9.01 5.20
C ALA A 268 -11.16 10.54 5.08
N GLU A 269 -10.83 11.22 6.18
CA GLU A 269 -10.68 12.67 6.27
C GLU A 269 -9.32 13.18 5.76
N VAL A 270 -8.38 12.28 5.46
CA VAL A 270 -7.01 12.63 5.08
C VAL A 270 -6.76 12.19 3.64
N LEU A 271 -6.59 13.18 2.76
CA LEU A 271 -6.28 12.95 1.34
C LEU A 271 -4.86 12.42 1.14
N ASP A 272 -3.89 13.00 1.84
CA ASP A 272 -2.47 12.68 1.69
C ASP A 272 -1.85 12.38 3.07
N GLN A 273 -1.50 11.11 3.29
CA GLN A 273 -0.95 10.64 4.57
C GLN A 273 0.38 11.33 4.90
N GLY A 274 1.28 11.45 3.93
CA GLY A 274 2.62 11.96 4.15
C GLY A 274 2.59 13.46 4.41
N GLY A 275 1.84 14.22 3.60
CA GLY A 275 1.59 15.65 3.79
C GLY A 275 0.91 15.95 5.12
N SER A 276 -0.10 15.16 5.50
CA SER A 276 -0.76 15.28 6.81
C SER A 276 0.20 15.04 7.97
N MET A 277 1.06 14.02 7.88
CA MET A 277 2.06 13.78 8.91
C MET A 277 3.10 14.91 8.99
N LEU A 278 3.59 15.40 7.86
CA LEU A 278 4.52 16.53 7.80
C LEU A 278 3.91 17.77 8.49
N SER A 279 2.65 18.07 8.20
CA SER A 279 1.92 19.15 8.87
C SER A 279 1.78 18.94 10.37
N ALA A 280 1.50 17.70 10.81
CA ALA A 280 1.40 17.36 12.22
C ALA A 280 2.76 17.49 12.93
N LEU A 281 3.85 17.04 12.30
CA LEU A 281 5.22 17.22 12.82
C LEU A 281 5.54 18.70 12.95
N ALA A 282 5.35 19.50 11.90
CA ALA A 282 5.61 20.94 11.94
C ALA A 282 4.86 21.64 13.09
N SER A 283 3.67 21.16 13.45
CA SER A 283 2.86 21.72 14.54
C SER A 283 3.34 21.36 15.95
N ILE A 284 4.05 20.23 16.11
CA ILE A 284 4.58 19.79 17.41
C ILE A 284 6.03 20.22 17.63
N PHE A 285 6.73 20.67 16.60
CA PHE A 285 8.09 21.17 16.76
C PHE A 285 8.09 22.57 17.38
N SER A 286 8.91 22.75 18.41
CA SER A 286 9.14 24.06 19.02
C SER A 286 10.55 24.50 18.71
N ILE A 287 10.67 25.51 17.85
CA ILE A 287 11.93 26.20 17.63
C ILE A 287 11.77 27.57 18.31
N GLY A 288 12.26 27.64 19.55
CA GLY A 288 12.31 28.89 20.31
C GLY A 288 11.13 29.19 21.24
N ASN A 289 11.29 30.26 22.03
CA ASN A 289 10.33 30.74 23.04
C ASN A 289 9.14 31.53 22.43
N ASP A 290 9.13 31.80 21.13
CA ASP A 290 8.05 32.51 20.43
C ASP A 290 7.38 31.57 19.43
N GLU A 291 6.17 31.09 19.78
CA GLU A 291 5.36 30.15 18.99
C GLU A 291 4.86 30.73 17.65
N THR A 292 5.16 31.99 17.35
CA THR A 292 4.50 32.72 16.25
C THR A 292 5.34 32.88 14.99
N GLN A 293 6.63 32.52 14.98
CA GLN A 293 7.48 32.63 13.78
C GLN A 293 8.53 31.51 13.71
N LEU A 294 8.16 30.36 13.15
CA LEU A 294 9.14 29.45 12.55
C LEU A 294 9.64 30.09 11.26
N SER A 295 10.94 30.39 11.15
CA SER A 295 11.52 30.86 9.89
C SER A 295 11.61 29.71 8.88
N GLU A 296 11.76 30.01 7.59
CA GLU A 296 12.00 28.96 6.57
C GLU A 296 13.29 28.17 6.87
N ASP A 297 14.31 28.84 7.42
CA ASP A 297 15.58 28.21 7.82
C ASP A 297 15.38 27.20 8.96
N ASP A 298 14.54 27.51 9.94
CA ASP A 298 14.20 26.62 11.05
C ASP A 298 13.49 25.34 10.55
N ILE A 299 12.61 25.48 9.56
CA ILE A 299 11.93 24.34 8.92
C ILE A 299 12.94 23.50 8.14
N LEU A 300 13.88 24.13 7.43
CA LEU A 300 14.93 23.43 6.69
C LEU A 300 15.88 22.66 7.62
N GLU A 301 16.29 23.25 8.74
CA GLU A 301 17.11 22.57 9.75
C GLU A 301 16.38 21.36 10.35
N LEU A 302 15.08 21.50 10.60
CA LEU A 302 14.26 20.39 11.08
C LEU A 302 14.16 19.27 10.02
N MET A 303 13.82 19.62 8.78
CA MET A 303 13.72 18.64 7.71
C MET A 303 15.05 17.96 7.41
N ALA A 304 16.17 18.65 7.60
CA ALA A 304 17.52 18.08 7.46
C ALA A 304 17.81 16.96 8.47
N GLN A 305 17.11 16.92 9.62
CA GLN A 305 17.22 15.81 10.58
C GLN A 305 16.53 14.53 10.07
N VAL A 306 15.57 14.65 9.15
CA VAL A 306 14.90 13.51 8.53
C VAL A 306 15.76 12.98 7.37
N LYS A 307 16.47 11.88 7.61
CA LYS A 307 17.43 11.31 6.66
C LYS A 307 16.81 10.89 5.31
N ASP A 308 15.57 10.40 5.33
CA ASP A 308 14.82 10.02 4.13
C ASP A 308 13.33 10.41 4.28
N PRO A 309 12.95 11.64 3.90
CA PRO A 309 11.56 12.08 4.04
C PRO A 309 10.59 11.26 3.19
N LEU A 310 10.96 10.88 1.97
CA LEU A 310 10.08 10.12 1.08
C LEU A 310 9.82 8.71 1.61
N GLY A 311 10.87 7.98 1.98
CA GLY A 311 10.74 6.64 2.57
C GLY A 311 10.18 6.65 4.00
N THR A 312 10.21 7.80 4.69
CA THR A 312 9.56 7.96 6.00
C THR A 312 8.07 8.21 5.86
N PHE A 313 7.65 9.19 5.04
CA PHE A 313 6.27 9.67 5.01
C PHE A 313 5.39 9.01 3.94
N TYR A 314 5.98 8.44 2.89
CA TYR A 314 5.27 7.90 1.72
C TYR A 314 5.59 6.44 1.41
N ALA A 315 6.19 5.71 2.35
CA ALA A 315 6.61 4.32 2.18
C ALA A 315 5.54 3.41 1.54
N PHE A 316 4.28 3.62 1.91
CA PHE A 316 3.16 2.77 1.49
C PHE A 316 2.14 3.48 0.59
N THR A 317 2.25 4.80 0.45
CA THR A 317 1.17 5.65 -0.09
C THR A 317 1.63 6.56 -1.23
N MET A 318 2.87 6.43 -1.71
CA MET A 318 3.41 7.27 -2.78
C MET A 318 2.50 7.33 -4.03
N PRO A 319 1.98 6.21 -4.59
CA PRO A 319 1.06 6.27 -5.74
C PRO A 319 -0.30 6.91 -5.48
N ALA A 320 -0.78 6.89 -4.23
CA ALA A 320 -2.03 7.51 -3.80
C ALA A 320 -1.86 8.97 -3.35
N SER A 321 -0.63 9.42 -3.12
CA SER A 321 -0.32 10.80 -2.73
C SER A 321 -0.79 11.82 -3.77
N ILE A 322 -0.84 13.09 -3.39
CA ILE A 322 -1.13 14.20 -4.32
C ILE A 322 -0.05 14.28 -5.41
N ILE A 323 1.20 13.99 -5.05
CA ILE A 323 2.37 14.11 -5.94
C ILE A 323 2.44 12.93 -6.91
N LYS A 324 2.06 11.73 -6.47
CA LYS A 324 2.01 10.43 -7.19
C LYS A 324 3.35 9.90 -7.70
N ARG A 325 4.24 10.77 -8.16
CA ARG A 325 5.57 10.46 -8.70
C ARG A 325 6.50 11.66 -8.67
N LYS A 326 7.80 11.41 -8.77
CA LYS A 326 8.78 12.47 -9.00
C LYS A 326 8.48 13.16 -10.34
N VAL A 327 8.34 14.48 -10.29
CA VAL A 327 8.28 15.35 -11.46
C VAL A 327 9.65 16.01 -11.69
N LYS A 328 10.05 16.15 -12.95
CA LYS A 328 11.19 16.99 -13.33
C LYS A 328 10.61 18.31 -13.82
N GLU A 329 11.01 19.43 -13.21
CA GLU A 329 10.67 20.74 -13.75
C GLU A 329 11.20 20.84 -15.18
N LYS A 330 10.34 21.28 -16.11
CA LYS A 330 10.80 21.65 -17.44
C LYS A 330 11.73 22.84 -17.25
N LYS A 331 13.02 22.69 -17.55
CA LYS A 331 13.93 23.84 -17.65
C LYS A 331 13.27 24.87 -18.57
N ALA A 332 13.02 26.06 -18.05
CA ALA A 332 12.57 27.17 -18.88
C ALA A 332 13.55 27.31 -20.04
N ALA A 333 13.06 27.29 -21.27
CA ALA A 333 13.90 27.55 -22.43
C ALA A 333 14.44 28.97 -22.27
N THR A 334 15.69 29.09 -21.84
CA THR A 334 16.44 30.35 -21.90
C THR A 334 16.58 30.69 -23.37
N THR A 335 15.68 31.54 -23.86
CA THR A 335 15.89 32.28 -25.11
C THR A 335 17.08 33.20 -24.89
N SER A 336 18.28 32.70 -25.20
CA SER A 336 19.43 33.55 -25.47
C SER A 336 19.08 34.42 -26.68
N LYS A 337 18.58 35.63 -26.41
CA LYS A 337 18.68 36.71 -27.39
C LYS A 337 20.16 37.04 -27.51
N GLU A 338 20.79 36.48 -28.53
CA GLU A 338 22.01 37.04 -29.09
C GLU A 338 21.70 38.48 -29.51
N ALA A 339 22.50 39.41 -29.01
CA ALA A 339 22.63 40.78 -29.47
C ALA A 339 24.03 40.91 -30.08
#